data_AF-A0A4Q2RP36-F1
#
_entry.id   AF-A0A4Q2RP36-F1
#
_cell.length_a   1.000
_cell.length_b   1.000
_cell.length_c   1.000
_cell.angle_alpha   90.00
_cell.angle_beta   90.00
_cell.angle_gamma   90.00
#
_symmetry.space_group_name_H-M   'P 1'
#
loop_
_entity.id
_entity.type
_entity.pdbx_description
1 polymer ?
#
loop_
_entity_poly.entity_id
_entity_poly.type
_entity_poly.pdbx_seq_one_letter_code
_entity_poly.pdbx_strand_id
1 'polypeptide(L)'
;MTPTAPAATTAPLLAAGLPAVACASWCIDGTGHTDAPFPEDQVCRGATVEVELTRRPLVEVADDDWRRETVHLYLQRRPGHTPVVEMYRGELGESVTFTLDEAEALGLALGQAVQQARG
;
A
#
# COMPACT_ATOMS: atom_id res chain seq x y z
N MET A 1 -18.60 -8.55 -35.31
CA MET A 1 -18.05 -9.52 -34.33
C MET A 1 -16.64 -9.06 -34.01
N THR A 2 -16.47 -8.38 -32.89
CA THR A 2 -15.19 -7.77 -32.50
C THR A 2 -14.48 -8.75 -31.57
N PRO A 3 -13.23 -9.19 -31.85
CA PRO A 3 -12.53 -10.10 -30.96
C PRO A 3 -12.11 -9.35 -29.69
N THR A 4 -12.60 -9.82 -28.55
CA THR A 4 -12.17 -9.43 -27.21
C THR A 4 -10.70 -9.80 -27.02
N ALA A 5 -9.86 -8.81 -26.73
CA ALA A 5 -8.47 -9.05 -26.35
C ALA A 5 -8.42 -9.82 -25.01
N PRO A 6 -7.53 -10.82 -24.85
CA PRO A 6 -7.36 -11.48 -23.57
C PRO A 6 -6.78 -10.50 -22.54
N ALA A 7 -7.35 -10.51 -21.34
CA ALA A 7 -6.83 -9.78 -20.20
C ALA A 7 -5.37 -10.18 -19.96
N ALA A 8 -4.46 -9.20 -20.07
CA ALA A 8 -3.08 -9.37 -19.69
C ALA A 8 -3.02 -9.68 -18.19
N THR A 9 -2.71 -10.93 -17.86
CA THR A 9 -2.36 -11.32 -16.50
C THR A 9 -1.00 -10.72 -16.20
N THR A 10 -0.99 -9.59 -15.51
CA THR A 10 0.22 -9.04 -14.91
C THR A 10 0.63 -9.99 -13.78
N ALA A 11 1.59 -10.87 -14.06
CA ALA A 11 2.28 -11.60 -13.00
C ALA A 11 2.91 -10.57 -12.03
N PRO A 12 2.77 -10.74 -10.70
CA PRO A 12 3.31 -9.76 -9.77
C PRO A 12 4.83 -9.78 -9.85
N LEU A 13 5.45 -8.58 -9.96
CA LEU A 13 6.88 -8.38 -9.81
C LEU A 13 7.29 -8.81 -8.39
N LEU A 14 7.57 -10.09 -8.19
CA LEU A 14 8.08 -10.63 -6.91
C LEU A 14 9.58 -10.37 -6.69
N ALA A 15 10.21 -9.47 -7.45
CA ALA A 15 11.69 -9.34 -7.47
C ALA A 15 12.24 -7.93 -7.21
N ALA A 16 11.41 -6.90 -7.12
CA ALA A 16 11.87 -5.57 -6.72
C ALA A 16 11.11 -5.18 -5.47
N GLY A 17 11.78 -5.19 -4.31
CA GLY A 17 11.24 -4.56 -3.11
C GLY A 17 10.79 -3.14 -3.43
N LEU A 18 9.85 -2.61 -2.66
CA LEU A 18 9.38 -1.24 -2.87
C LEU A 18 10.57 -0.27 -2.88
N PRO A 19 10.63 0.68 -3.83
CA PRO A 19 11.71 1.63 -3.86
C PRO A 19 11.77 2.37 -2.52
N ALA A 20 12.98 2.56 -2.00
CA ALA A 20 13.18 3.29 -0.76
C ALA A 20 12.53 4.68 -0.87
N VAL A 21 11.78 5.06 0.15
CA VAL A 21 11.16 6.39 0.20
C VAL A 21 12.24 7.45 0.47
N ALA A 22 12.54 8.25 -0.56
CA ALA A 22 13.41 9.42 -0.46
C ALA A 22 12.54 10.68 -0.41
N CYS A 23 12.79 11.53 0.58
CA CYS A 23 12.14 12.82 0.64
C CYS A 23 12.68 13.73 -0.45
N ALA A 24 11.79 14.37 -1.21
CA ALA A 24 12.18 15.48 -2.06
C ALA A 24 12.69 16.65 -1.20
N SER A 25 13.59 17.47 -1.74
CA SER A 25 14.21 18.60 -1.00
C SER A 25 13.17 19.53 -0.39
N TRP A 26 12.11 19.86 -1.14
CA TRP A 26 11.02 20.70 -0.67
C TRP A 26 10.27 20.13 0.55
N CYS A 27 10.27 18.79 0.73
CA CYS A 27 9.62 18.16 1.87
C CYS A 27 10.50 18.25 3.12
N ILE A 28 11.82 18.24 2.94
CA ILE A 28 12.81 18.35 4.00
C ILE A 28 12.85 19.80 4.53
N ASP A 29 12.79 20.77 3.62
CA ASP A 29 12.88 22.19 3.94
C ASP A 29 11.57 22.76 4.54
N GLY A 30 10.55 21.92 4.74
CA GLY A 30 9.25 22.33 5.30
C GLY A 30 8.41 23.19 4.36
N THR A 31 8.83 23.33 3.10
CA THR A 31 8.15 24.12 2.05
C THR A 31 7.17 23.28 1.22
N GLY A 32 6.94 22.02 1.62
CA GLY A 32 6.28 20.98 0.82
C GLY A 32 4.77 21.00 0.85
N HIS A 33 4.13 20.35 -0.13
CA HIS A 33 2.69 20.32 -0.46
C HIS A 33 1.93 21.64 -0.21
N THR A 34 1.41 22.28 -1.26
CA THR A 34 0.47 23.41 -1.14
C THR A 34 -0.76 23.12 -0.28
N ASP A 35 -1.01 21.83 -0.04
CA ASP A 35 -2.22 21.29 0.54
C ASP A 35 -2.00 20.86 2.01
N ALA A 36 -0.76 20.93 2.51
CA ALA A 36 -0.43 20.64 3.90
C ALA A 36 -0.61 21.90 4.77
N PRO A 37 -1.49 21.87 5.79
CA PRO A 37 -1.79 23.05 6.61
C PRO A 37 -0.63 23.42 7.54
N PHE A 38 0.22 22.47 7.94
CA PHE A 38 1.37 22.71 8.81
C PHE A 38 2.66 22.00 8.32
N PRO A 39 3.86 22.57 8.60
CA PRO A 39 5.15 21.95 8.24
C PRO A 39 5.38 20.55 8.85
N GLU A 40 4.76 20.24 9.98
CA GLU A 40 4.82 18.93 10.63
C GLU A 40 4.00 17.84 9.92
N ASP A 41 3.08 18.24 9.02
CA ASP A 41 2.27 17.33 8.20
C ASP A 41 2.98 16.91 6.91
N GLN A 42 4.21 17.39 6.71
CA GLN A 42 5.05 17.02 5.58
C GLN A 42 5.47 15.55 5.68
N VAL A 43 4.98 14.75 4.74
CA VAL A 43 5.35 13.33 4.59
C VAL A 43 5.74 13.01 3.17
N CYS A 44 6.77 12.18 3.06
CA CYS A 44 7.25 11.57 1.84
C CYS A 44 6.56 10.21 1.72
N ARG A 45 5.90 9.94 0.59
CA ARG A 45 5.23 8.67 0.33
C ARG A 45 5.87 7.98 -0.86
N GLY A 46 6.18 6.71 -0.70
CA GLY A 46 6.58 5.83 -1.80
C GLY A 46 5.39 5.48 -2.69
N ALA A 47 5.64 4.63 -3.69
CA ALA A 47 4.58 4.09 -4.52
C ALA A 47 3.61 3.24 -3.68
N THR A 48 2.31 3.38 -3.95
CA THR A 48 1.27 2.55 -3.36
C THR A 48 1.24 1.18 -4.04
N VAL A 49 1.27 0.13 -3.22
CA VAL A 49 0.98 -1.26 -3.61
C VAL A 49 -0.47 -1.55 -3.30
N GLU A 50 -1.15 -2.21 -4.21
CA GLU A 50 -2.53 -2.64 -4.04
C GLU A 50 -2.60 -4.16 -4.02
N VAL A 51 -3.21 -4.72 -2.99
CA VAL A 51 -3.43 -6.16 -2.82
C VAL A 51 -4.93 -6.41 -2.72
N GLU A 52 -5.49 -7.02 -3.77
CA GLU A 52 -6.88 -7.49 -3.74
C GLU A 52 -7.03 -8.63 -2.72
N LEU A 53 -7.86 -8.42 -1.70
CA LEU A 53 -8.21 -9.41 -0.68
C LEU A 53 -9.39 -10.27 -1.12
N THR A 54 -9.18 -11.59 -1.11
CA THR A 54 -10.18 -12.66 -1.28
C THR A 54 -11.03 -12.59 -2.57
N ARG A 55 -11.85 -13.63 -2.79
CA ARG A 55 -12.96 -13.61 -3.76
C ARG A 55 -14.34 -13.48 -3.07
N ARG A 56 -14.38 -13.40 -1.73
CA ARG A 56 -15.59 -13.32 -0.87
C ARG A 56 -15.18 -12.81 0.53
N PRO A 57 -15.83 -11.78 1.09
CA PRO A 57 -17.05 -11.15 0.61
C PRO A 57 -16.73 -9.99 -0.34
N LEU A 58 -17.52 -9.87 -1.39
CA LEU A 58 -17.57 -8.63 -2.15
C LEU A 58 -18.07 -7.54 -1.19
N VAL A 59 -17.50 -6.34 -1.25
CA VAL A 59 -18.01 -5.19 -0.51
C VAL A 59 -18.98 -4.48 -1.44
N GLU A 60 -20.21 -4.28 -0.97
CA GLU A 60 -21.18 -3.43 -1.65
C GLU A 60 -20.68 -1.99 -1.54
N VAL A 61 -20.44 -1.37 -2.68
CA VAL A 61 -20.04 0.03 -2.79
C VAL A 61 -21.26 0.82 -3.23
N ALA A 62 -21.30 2.13 -2.96
CA ALA A 62 -22.38 2.96 -3.47
C ALA A 62 -22.53 2.76 -5.00
N ASP A 63 -23.79 2.73 -5.47
CA ASP A 63 -24.21 2.42 -6.86
C ASP A 63 -24.47 0.93 -7.21
N ASP A 64 -24.87 0.09 -6.23
CA ASP A 64 -25.19 -1.33 -6.44
C ASP A 64 -24.03 -2.16 -7.06
N ASP A 65 -22.79 -1.64 -6.98
CA ASP A 65 -21.60 -2.30 -7.50
C ASP A 65 -20.88 -3.08 -6.41
N TRP A 66 -20.29 -4.20 -6.79
CA TRP A 66 -19.61 -5.13 -5.90
C TRP A 66 -18.12 -5.15 -6.23
N ARG A 67 -17.31 -4.54 -5.37
CA ARG A 67 -15.85 -4.51 -5.56
C ARG A 67 -15.17 -5.48 -4.62
N ARG A 68 -14.04 -6.05 -5.09
CA ARG A 68 -13.13 -6.77 -4.21
C ARG A 68 -12.52 -5.79 -3.23
N GLU A 69 -12.41 -6.24 -1.99
CA GLU A 69 -11.72 -5.46 -0.98
C GLU A 69 -10.24 -5.35 -1.37
N THR A 70 -9.67 -4.15 -1.29
CA THR A 70 -8.27 -3.89 -1.62
C THR A 70 -7.58 -3.32 -0.39
N VAL A 71 -6.44 -3.90 -0.06
CA VAL A 71 -5.50 -3.34 0.91
C VAL A 71 -4.44 -2.58 0.16
N HIS A 72 -4.23 -1.34 0.57
CA HIS A 72 -3.22 -0.46 0.03
C HIS A 72 -2.07 -0.37 1.03
N LEU A 73 -0.84 -0.44 0.54
CA LEU A 73 0.36 -0.34 1.36
C LEU A 73 1.35 0.63 0.72
N TYR A 74 2.01 1.47 1.51
CA TYR A 74 3.09 2.32 1.02
C TYR A 74 4.12 2.61 2.12
N LEU A 75 5.36 2.93 1.71
CA LEU A 75 6.36 3.46 2.62
C LEU A 75 6.10 4.94 2.86
N GLN A 76 6.06 5.35 4.12
CA GLN A 76 5.95 6.74 4.52
C GLN A 76 7.17 7.17 5.33
N ARG A 77 7.64 8.40 5.13
CA ARG A 77 8.72 8.98 5.93
C ARG A 77 8.46 10.44 6.24
N ARG A 78 8.57 10.81 7.51
CA ARG A 78 8.66 12.21 7.94
C ARG A 78 10.12 12.69 7.88
N PRO A 79 10.40 13.97 7.60
CA PRO A 79 11.75 14.53 7.64
C PRO A 79 12.45 14.23 8.96
N GLY A 80 13.66 13.68 8.93
CA GLY A 80 14.42 13.33 10.14
C GLY A 80 14.00 12.05 10.86
N HIS A 81 12.94 11.36 10.41
CA HIS A 81 12.47 10.11 11.01
C HIS A 81 12.80 8.89 10.16
N THR A 82 12.78 7.73 10.80
CA THR A 82 12.83 6.41 10.15
C THR A 82 11.54 6.20 9.34
N PRO A 83 11.61 5.59 8.14
CA PRO A 83 10.41 5.24 7.39
C PRO A 83 9.57 4.19 8.11
N VAL A 84 8.27 4.23 7.84
CA VAL A 84 7.25 3.30 8.33
C VAL A 84 6.47 2.73 7.13
N VAL A 85 5.80 1.60 7.32
CA VAL A 85 4.84 1.06 6.35
C VAL A 85 3.45 1.48 6.81
N GLU A 86 2.74 2.21 5.96
CA GLU A 86 1.31 2.49 6.17
C GLU A 86 0.50 1.47 5.40
N MET A 87 -0.52 0.89 6.05
CA MET A 87 -1.48 -0.01 5.45
C MET A 87 -2.89 0.47 5.75
N TYR A 88 -3.76 0.52 4.74
CA TYR A 88 -5.16 0.89 4.91
C TYR A 88 -6.06 0.12 3.95
N ARG A 89 -7.36 0.18 4.21
CA ARG A 89 -8.40 -0.58 3.51
C ARG A 89 -9.44 0.36 2.92
N GLY A 90 -9.71 0.23 1.62
CA GLY A 90 -10.68 1.10 0.92
C GLY A 90 -10.24 2.57 0.82
N GLU A 91 -11.18 3.49 0.57
CA GLU A 91 -10.83 4.89 0.26
C GLU A 91 -10.57 5.78 1.49
N LEU A 92 -11.06 5.40 2.68
CA LEU A 92 -10.96 6.19 3.93
C LEU A 92 -10.87 5.32 5.20
N GLY A 93 -10.49 4.04 5.07
CA GLY A 93 -10.51 3.10 6.20
C GLY A 93 -9.47 3.41 7.28
N GLU A 94 -9.66 2.78 8.45
CA GLU A 94 -8.67 2.75 9.53
C GLU A 94 -7.30 2.35 8.97
N SER A 95 -6.30 3.20 9.19
CA SER A 95 -4.93 2.90 8.81
C SER A 95 -4.18 2.28 9.98
N VAL A 96 -3.25 1.40 9.65
CA VAL A 96 -2.30 0.82 10.59
C VAL A 96 -0.91 1.17 10.12
N THR A 97 -0.13 1.77 11.01
CA THR A 97 1.27 2.09 10.79
C THR A 97 2.15 1.00 11.43
N PHE A 98 3.11 0.49 10.67
CA PHE A 98 4.12 -0.45 11.14
C PHE A 98 5.51 0.16 11.05
N THR A 99 6.35 -0.11 12.05
CA THR A 99 7.81 -0.03 11.85
C THR A 99 8.25 -1.04 10.78
N LEU A 100 9.46 -0.87 10.23
CA LEU A 100 9.98 -1.81 9.24
C LEU A 100 10.09 -3.24 9.79
N ASP A 101 10.53 -3.39 11.04
CA ASP A 101 10.69 -4.70 11.69
C ASP A 101 9.33 -5.38 11.91
N GLU A 102 8.30 -4.64 12.32
CA GLU A 102 6.94 -5.16 12.46
C GLU A 102 6.34 -5.58 11.12
N ALA A 103 6.57 -4.79 10.07
CA ALA A 103 6.11 -5.11 8.72
C ALA A 103 6.80 -6.37 8.17
N GLU A 104 8.11 -6.52 8.41
CA GLU A 104 8.87 -7.72 8.04
C GLU A 104 8.35 -8.95 8.80
N ALA A 105 8.16 -8.84 10.12
CA ALA A 105 7.64 -9.93 10.93
C ALA A 105 6.23 -10.38 10.47
N LEU A 106 5.35 -9.43 10.15
CA LEU A 106 4.02 -9.72 9.61
C LEU A 106 4.10 -10.43 8.24
N GLY A 107 4.94 -9.93 7.33
CA GLY A 107 5.14 -10.54 6.01
C GLY A 107 5.67 -11.97 6.11
N LEU A 108 6.63 -12.23 7.00
CA LEU A 108 7.16 -13.56 7.26
C LEU A 108 6.09 -14.50 7.82
N ALA A 109 5.29 -14.04 8.79
CA ALA A 109 4.22 -14.85 9.39
C ALA A 109 3.16 -15.25 8.35
N LEU A 110 2.76 -14.32 7.48
CA LEU A 110 1.85 -14.61 6.37
C LEU A 110 2.45 -15.64 5.39
N GLY A 111 3.72 -15.46 5.03
CA GLY A 111 4.45 -16.41 4.17
C GLY A 111 4.50 -17.80 4.77
N GLN A 112 4.80 -17.92 6.07
CA GLN A 112 4.84 -19.19 6.80
C GLN A 112 3.48 -19.88 6.82
N ALA A 113 2.40 -19.16 7.12
CA ALA A 113 1.05 -19.72 7.11
C ALA A 113 0.66 -20.28 5.73
N VAL A 114 1.04 -19.59 4.64
CA VAL A 114 0.82 -20.06 3.27
C VAL A 114 1.61 -21.34 2.98
N GLN A 115 2.86 -21.43 3.41
CA GLN A 115 3.66 -22.64 3.21
C GLN A 115 3.09 -23.82 4.00
N GLN A 116 2.69 -23.60 5.26
CA GLN A 116 2.06 -24.63 6.10
C GLN A 116 0.75 -25.16 5.50
N ALA A 117 -0.06 -24.31 4.89
CA ALA A 117 -1.31 -24.74 4.26
C ALA A 117 -1.13 -25.51 2.94
N ARG A 118 0.05 -25.42 2.32
CA ARG A 118 0.36 -26.06 1.03
C ARG A 118 1.17 -27.36 1.16
N GLY A 119 1.85 -27.56 2.28
CA GLY A 119 2.55 -28.80 2.63
C GLY A 119 1.59 -29.86 3.14
#